data_AF-A0A9P6PSG6-F1
#
_entry.id   AF-A0A9P6PSG6-F1
#
_cell.length_a   1.000
_cell.length_b   1.000
_cell.length_c   1.000
_cell.angle_alpha   90.00
_cell.angle_beta   90.00
_cell.angle_gamma   90.00
#
_symmetry.space_group_name_H-M   'P 1'
#
loop_
_entity.id
_entity.type
_entity.pdbx_description
1 polymer ?
#
loop_
_entity_poly.entity_id
_entity_poly.type
_entity_poly.pdbx_seq_one_letter_code
_entity_poly.pdbx_strand_id
1 'polypeptide(L)'
;FLLTGIRYDERDQYKRSIRELGGIVLEDETENEDDWKQRCTHLLTNARNPPRTAKLVMARALNIPVVFRNYVVDSKRAGKFLDEEDYLV
;
A
#
# COMPACT_ATOMS: atom_id res chain seq x y z
N PHE A 1 -0.07 -3.17 -4.83
CA PHE A 1 -0.30 -2.57 -3.50
C PHE A 1 -1.00 -3.57 -2.58
N LEU A 2 -0.57 -3.60 -1.32
CA LEU A 2 -1.33 -4.13 -0.19
C LEU A 2 -1.59 -3.00 0.81
N LEU A 3 -2.62 -3.14 1.63
CA LEU A 3 -2.95 -2.16 2.67
C LEU A 3 -2.87 -2.80 4.06
N THR A 4 -2.37 -2.05 5.06
CA THR A 4 -2.33 -2.48 6.46
C THR A 4 -2.62 -1.33 7.43
N GLY A 5 -3.31 -1.62 8.54
CA GLY A 5 -3.62 -0.62 9.58
C GLY A 5 -4.53 0.52 9.13
N ILE A 6 -5.25 0.36 8.01
CA ILE A 6 -6.23 1.31 7.48
C ILE A 6 -7.63 0.79 7.81
N ARG A 7 -8.46 1.66 8.39
CA ARG A 7 -9.85 1.33 8.75
C ARG A 7 -10.68 1.01 7.50
N TYR A 8 -11.70 0.18 7.66
CA TYR A 8 -12.53 -0.30 6.55
C TYR A 8 -13.16 0.84 5.74
N ASP A 9 -13.69 1.86 6.43
CA ASP A 9 -14.31 3.06 5.84
C ASP A 9 -13.35 3.90 4.98
N GLU A 10 -12.08 3.99 5.36
CA GLU A 10 -11.07 4.71 4.57
C GLU A 10 -10.43 3.84 3.47
N ARG A 11 -10.45 2.51 3.65
CA ARG A 11 -9.75 1.56 2.78
C ARG A 11 -10.21 1.66 1.33
N ASP A 12 -11.52 1.77 1.11
CA ASP A 12 -12.09 1.81 -0.23
C ASP A 12 -11.68 3.06 -1.01
N GLN A 13 -11.49 4.19 -0.32
CA GLN A 13 -11.00 5.43 -0.93
C GLN A 13 -9.56 5.27 -1.46
N TYR A 14 -8.67 4.68 -0.65
CA TYR A 14 -7.30 4.43 -1.09
C TYR A 14 -7.23 3.40 -2.21
N LYS A 15 -8.02 2.32 -2.11
CA LYS A 15 -8.12 1.31 -3.16
C LYS A 15 -8.57 1.92 -4.48
N ARG A 16 -9.59 2.78 -4.46
CA ARG A 16 -10.06 3.51 -5.66
C ARG A 16 -8.96 4.42 -6.22
N SER A 17 -8.31 5.22 -5.38
CA SER A 17 -7.25 6.14 -5.80
C SER A 17 -6.08 5.41 -6.46
N ILE A 18 -5.66 4.26 -5.90
CA ILE A 18 -4.61 3.41 -6.48
C ILE A 18 -5.00 2.94 -7.89
N ARG A 19 -6.23 2.45 -8.07
CA ARG A 19 -6.72 1.99 -9.39
C ARG A 19 -6.81 3.11 -10.41
N GLU A 20 -7.32 4.27 -10.01
CA GLU A 20 -7.42 5.44 -10.89
C GLU A 20 -6.05 5.95 -11.36
N LEU A 21 -4.99 5.67 -10.59
CA LEU A 21 -3.60 5.94 -10.98
C LEU A 21 -2.95 4.79 -11.79
N GLY A 22 -3.70 3.73 -12.09
CA GLY A 22 -3.23 2.55 -12.83
C GLY A 22 -2.55 1.48 -11.96
N GLY A 23 -2.58 1.62 -10.64
CA GLY A 23 -2.06 0.61 -9.71
C GLY A 23 -3.05 -0.53 -9.45
N ILE A 24 -2.52 -1.66 -8.95
CA ILE A 24 -3.29 -2.86 -8.61
C ILE A 24 -3.35 -3.03 -7.08
N VAL A 25 -4.53 -3.33 -6.55
CA VAL A 25 -4.71 -3.75 -5.15
C VAL A 25 -4.84 -5.27 -5.11
N LEU A 26 -3.82 -5.95 -4.59
CA LEU A 26 -3.73 -7.42 -4.70
C LEU A 26 -4.77 -8.16 -3.86
N GLU A 27 -5.24 -7.55 -2.77
CA GLU A 27 -6.31 -8.12 -1.93
C GLU A 27 -7.66 -8.21 -2.64
N ASP A 28 -7.83 -7.45 -3.73
CA ASP A 28 -9.05 -7.49 -4.53
C ASP A 28 -8.93 -8.48 -5.71
N GLU A 29 -7.73 -8.97 -5.99
CA GLU A 29 -7.43 -9.93 -7.07
C GLU A 29 -7.28 -11.36 -6.54
N THR A 30 -6.74 -11.54 -5.33
CA THR A 30 -6.45 -12.85 -4.76
C THR A 30 -6.32 -12.80 -3.23
N GLU A 31 -6.65 -13.92 -2.59
CA GLU A 31 -6.38 -14.17 -1.17
C GLU A 31 -5.09 -15.01 -0.96
N ASN A 32 -4.40 -15.40 -2.03
CA ASN A 32 -3.18 -16.20 -1.95
C ASN A 32 -1.97 -15.35 -1.51
N GLU A 33 -1.47 -15.60 -0.31
CA GLU A 33 -0.31 -14.90 0.24
C GLU A 33 0.98 -15.08 -0.56
N ASP A 34 1.17 -16.20 -1.25
CA ASP A 34 2.36 -16.41 -2.07
C ASP A 34 2.34 -15.53 -3.33
N ASP A 35 1.15 -15.32 -3.91
CA ASP A 35 0.97 -14.36 -5.00
C ASP A 35 1.23 -12.92 -4.52
N TRP A 36 0.78 -12.60 -3.30
CA TRP A 36 1.08 -11.33 -2.67
C TRP A 36 2.59 -11.10 -2.50
N LYS A 37 3.34 -12.09 -2.01
CA LYS A 37 4.81 -11.99 -1.86
C LYS A 37 5.51 -11.75 -3.18
N GLN A 38 5.01 -12.32 -4.28
CA GLN A 38 5.63 -12.19 -5.60
C GLN A 38 5.29 -10.87 -6.31
N ARG A 39 4.08 -10.34 -6.11
CA ARG A 39 3.56 -9.20 -6.89
C ARG A 39 3.50 -7.89 -6.12
N CYS A 40 3.62 -7.92 -4.78
CA CYS A 40 3.51 -6.70 -3.99
C CYS A 40 4.74 -5.81 -4.16
N THR A 41 4.52 -4.62 -4.72
CA THR A 41 5.57 -3.59 -4.86
C THR A 41 5.53 -2.53 -3.77
N HIS A 42 4.39 -2.35 -3.11
CA HIS A 42 4.19 -1.30 -2.09
C HIS A 42 3.19 -1.76 -1.04
N LEU A 43 3.51 -1.49 0.23
CA LEU A 43 2.59 -1.64 1.36
C LEU A 43 2.16 -0.26 1.87
N LEU A 44 0.88 0.07 1.72
CA LEU A 44 0.32 1.33 2.21
C LEU A 44 -0.11 1.19 3.68
N THR A 45 0.19 2.19 4.50
CA THR A 45 -0.26 2.25 5.88
C THR A 45 -0.75 3.63 6.33
N ASN A 46 -1.61 3.64 7.36
CA ASN A 46 -2.18 4.86 7.94
C ASN A 46 -1.34 5.47 9.07
N ALA A 47 -0.24 4.84 9.47
CA ALA A 47 0.57 5.25 10.61
C ALA A 47 2.05 5.29 10.26
N ARG A 48 2.78 6.28 10.81
CA ARG A 48 4.25 6.35 10.69
C ARG A 48 4.97 5.26 11.47
N ASN A 49 4.31 4.65 12.44
CA ASN A 49 4.80 3.48 13.16
C ASN A 49 3.70 2.40 13.14
N PRO A 50 3.57 1.63 12.04
CA PRO A 50 2.49 0.68 11.90
C PRO A 50 2.64 -0.53 12.85
N PRO A 51 1.55 -1.12 13.34
CA PRO A 51 1.60 -2.31 14.17
C PRO A 51 2.18 -3.51 13.41
N ARG A 52 2.78 -4.45 14.15
CA ARG A 52 3.41 -5.66 13.60
C ARG A 52 2.37 -6.67 13.06
N THR A 53 1.83 -6.35 11.89
CA THR A 53 0.91 -7.20 11.12
C THR A 53 1.67 -8.17 10.23
N ALA A 54 1.03 -9.26 9.79
CA ALA A 54 1.63 -10.23 8.85
C ALA A 54 2.12 -9.55 7.56
N LYS A 55 1.33 -8.63 7.00
CA LYS A 55 1.72 -7.85 5.81
C LYS A 55 2.93 -6.95 6.06
N LEU A 56 3.04 -6.32 7.23
CA LEU A 56 4.20 -5.50 7.57
C LEU A 56 5.46 -6.36 7.71
N VAL A 57 5.34 -7.52 8.37
CA VAL A 57 6.46 -8.46 8.52
C VAL A 57 6.91 -8.96 7.15
N MET A 58 5.97 -9.34 6.28
CA MET A 58 6.26 -9.76 4.91
C MET A 58 6.94 -8.65 4.10
N ALA A 59 6.40 -7.43 4.12
CA ALA A 59 6.97 -6.32 3.36
C ALA A 59 8.41 -6.01 3.80
N ARG A 60 8.67 -5.99 5.12
CA ARG A 60 10.03 -5.80 5.65
C ARG A 60 10.97 -6.93 5.26
N ALA A 61 10.52 -8.19 5.31
CA ALA A 61 11.34 -9.34 4.95
C ALA A 61 11.73 -9.34 3.46
N LEU A 62 10.88 -8.77 2.60
CA LEU A 62 11.09 -8.70 1.15
C LEU A 62 11.63 -7.34 0.67
N ASN A 63 11.99 -6.44 1.59
CA ASN A 63 12.39 -5.05 1.28
C ASN A 63 11.37 -4.30 0.40
N ILE A 64 10.08 -4.60 0.57
CA ILE A 64 8.99 -3.89 -0.09
C ILE A 64 8.81 -2.54 0.62
N PRO A 65 8.83 -1.40 -0.10
CA PRO A 65 8.52 -0.09 0.44
C PRO A 65 7.22 -0.08 1.26
N VAL A 66 7.34 0.35 2.51
CA VAL A 66 6.19 0.64 3.37
C VAL A 66 6.00 2.14 3.34
N VAL A 67 4.86 2.60 2.83
CA VAL A 67 4.61 4.03 2.59
C VAL A 67 3.43 4.53 3.41
N PHE A 68 3.55 5.75 3.91
CA PHE A 68 2.46 6.45 4.59
C PHE A 68 1.35 6.81 3.59
N ARG A 69 0.10 6.86 4.06
CA ARG A 69 -1.11 7.15 3.25
C ARG A 69 -0.99 8.36 2.32
N ASN A 70 -0.21 9.38 2.71
CA ASN A 70 -0.02 10.59 1.91
C ASN A 70 0.59 10.29 0.54
N TYR A 71 1.36 9.21 0.40
CA TYR A 71 1.88 8.78 -0.89
C TYR A 71 0.78 8.67 -1.95
N VAL A 72 -0.32 7.98 -1.60
CA VAL A 72 -1.46 7.81 -2.51
C VAL A 72 -2.26 9.10 -2.67
N VAL A 73 -2.45 9.87 -1.59
CA VAL A 73 -3.21 11.13 -1.63
C VAL A 73 -2.53 12.15 -2.55
N ASP A 74 -1.23 12.34 -2.38
CA ASP A 74 -0.47 13.33 -3.12
C ASP A 74 -0.18 12.84 -4.55
N SER A 75 0.05 11.54 -4.74
CA SER A 75 0.07 10.94 -6.09
C SER A 75 -1.25 11.14 -6.85
N LYS A 76 -2.39 11.00 -6.15
CA LYS A 76 -3.70 11.22 -6.75
C LYS A 76 -3.88 12.67 -7.20
N ARG A 77 -3.44 13.63 -6.38
CA ARG A 77 -3.44 15.06 -6.73
C ARG A 77 -2.53 15.38 -7.91
N ALA A 78 -1.36 14.73 -7.97
CA ALA A 78 -0.41 14.88 -9.07
C ALA A 78 -0.82 14.15 -10.36
N GLY A 79 -1.82 13.26 -10.30
CA GLY A 79 -2.25 12.44 -11.44
C GLY A 79 -1.27 11.33 -11.83
N LYS A 80 -0.27 11.05 -11.00
CA LYS A 80 0.73 9.99 -11.20
C LYS A 80 1.31 9.55 -9.87
N PHE A 81 1.86 8.33 -9.81
CA PHE A 81 2.66 7.90 -8.66
C PHE A 81 3.90 8.79 -8.52
N LEU A 82 4.05 9.37 -7.33
CA LEU A 82 5.24 10.14 -6.92
C LEU A 82 6.36 9.19 -6.51
N ASP A 83 7.52 9.76 -6.19
CA ASP A 83 8.63 9.04 -5.58
C ASP A 83 8.24 8.61 -4.17
N GLU A 84 8.40 7.32 -3.85
CA GLU A 84 8.07 6.77 -2.54
C GLU A 84 9.03 7.18 -1.41
N GLU A 85 10.26 7.61 -1.71
CA GLU A 85 11.30 7.90 -0.71
C GLU A 85 10.82 8.90 0.36
N ASP A 86 10.11 9.95 -0.06
CA ASP A 86 9.55 11.00 0.82
C ASP A 86 8.44 10.50 1.76
N TYR A 87 7.94 9.27 1.54
CA TYR A 87 6.78 8.71 2.21
C TYR A 87 7.08 7.41 2.97
N LEU A 88 8.33 6.93 2.95
CA LEU A 88 8.74 5.71 3.64
C LEU A 88 8.53 5.79 5.16
N VAL A 89 8.21 4.66 5.79
CA VAL A 89 7.96 4.50 7.23
C VAL A 89 8.59 3.25 7.83
#